data_AF-A0AA35RBI0-F1
#
_entry.id   AF-A0AA35RBI0-F1
#
_cell.length_a   1.000
_cell.length_b   1.000
_cell.length_c   1.000
_cell.angle_alpha   90.00
_cell.angle_beta   90.00
_cell.angle_gamma   90.00
#
_symmetry.space_group_name_H-M   'P 1'
#
loop_
_entity.id
_entity.type
_entity.pdbx_description
1 polymer ?
#
loop_
_entity_poly.entity_id
_entity_poly.type
_entity_poly.pdbx_seq_one_letter_code
_entity_poly.pdbx_strand_id
1 'polypeptide(L)' 'MPPTLQTADASGTTPGGSLRGTINAIERELIQDALKWAKGNLARAARSLQISERIMGLRVHKYGIDSTTYKS' A
#
# COMPACT_ATOMS: atom_id res chain seq x y z
N MET A 1 -41.11 -6.42 2.53
CA MET A 1 -39.89 -6.40 1.68
C MET A 1 -38.76 -5.89 2.56
N PRO A 2 -37.60 -6.57 2.65
CA PRO A 2 -36.53 -6.09 3.51
C PRO A 2 -35.96 -4.79 2.92
N PRO A 3 -35.65 -3.80 3.78
CA PRO A 3 -35.10 -2.53 3.35
C PRO A 3 -33.77 -2.79 2.63
N THR A 4 -33.62 -2.19 1.45
CA THR A 4 -32.35 -2.10 0.74
C THR A 4 -31.26 -1.70 1.72
N LEU A 5 -30.21 -2.53 1.84
CA LEU A 5 -29.11 -2.28 2.77
C LEU A 5 -28.60 -0.85 2.56
N GLN A 6 -28.88 -0.08 3.60
CA GLN A 6 -28.52 1.29 3.88
C GLN A 6 -27.06 1.54 3.50
N THR A 7 -26.84 2.06 2.29
CA THR A 7 -25.65 2.83 1.94
C THR A 7 -26.04 4.29 1.99
N ALA A 8 -26.50 4.71 3.17
CA ALA A 8 -26.57 6.12 3.53
C ALA A 8 -25.19 6.49 4.07
N ASP A 9 -24.52 7.36 3.32
CA ASP A 9 -23.63 8.41 3.84
C ASP A 9 -22.77 8.09 5.07
N ALA A 10 -21.52 7.71 4.81
CA ALA A 10 -20.42 8.01 5.71
C ALA A 10 -19.16 8.30 4.90
N SER A 11 -19.16 9.46 4.23
CA SER A 11 -18.11 10.48 4.36
C SER A 11 -18.10 11.31 3.09
N GLY A 12 -18.51 12.58 3.21
CA GLY A 12 -18.44 13.61 2.19
C GLY A 12 -17.00 14.04 1.85
N THR A 13 -16.13 13.07 1.59
CA THR A 13 -14.89 13.25 0.87
C THR A 13 -15.03 12.44 -0.42
N THR A 14 -15.37 13.08 -1.53
CA THR A 14 -14.95 12.55 -2.84
C THR A 14 -13.45 12.24 -2.68
N PRO A 15 -12.97 10.98 -2.77
CA PRO A 15 -11.54 10.74 -2.74
C PRO A 15 -10.98 11.46 -3.96
N GLY A 16 -10.38 12.63 -3.72
CA GLY A 16 -9.93 13.58 -4.74
C GLY A 16 -8.68 13.08 -5.45
N GLY A 17 -8.79 11.95 -6.14
CA GLY A 17 -7.72 11.34 -6.91
C GLY A 17 -8.28 10.59 -8.11
N SER A 18 -7.62 10.75 -9.27
CA SER A 18 -7.83 9.84 -10.40
C SER A 18 -7.62 8.39 -9.97
N LEU A 19 -8.18 7.42 -10.70
CA LEU A 19 -7.93 5.98 -10.50
C LEU A 19 -6.44 5.67 -10.25
N ARG A 20 -5.57 6.35 -10.99
CA ARG A 20 -4.11 6.21 -10.89
C ARG A 20 -3.55 6.69 -9.54
N GLY A 21 -4.13 7.74 -8.97
CA GLY A 21 -3.79 8.22 -7.62
C GLY A 21 -4.18 7.20 -6.55
N THR A 22 -5.39 6.66 -6.64
CA THR A 22 -5.89 5.63 -5.71
C THR A 22 -5.03 4.37 -5.74
N ILE A 23 -4.68 3.88 -6.94
CA ILE A 23 -3.79 2.72 -7.09
C ILE A 23 -2.41 3.00 -6.48
N ASN A 24 -1.85 4.19 -6.71
CA ASN A 24 -0.55 4.56 -6.14
C ASN A 24 -0.58 4.62 -4.60
N ALA A 25 -1.67 5.11 -4.01
CA ALA A 25 -1.83 5.17 -2.57
C ALA A 25 -1.91 3.76 -1.96
N ILE A 26 -2.77 2.89 -2.52
CA ILE A 26 -2.89 1.49 -2.08
C ILE A 26 -1.55 0.75 -2.22
N GLU A 27 -0.88 0.93 -3.34
CA GLU A 27 0.43 0.31 -3.57
C GLU A 27 1.46 0.76 -2.54
N ARG A 28 1.52 2.06 -2.23
CA ARG A 28 2.44 2.62 -1.22
C ARG A 28 2.16 2.03 0.17
N GLU A 29 0.90 1.88 0.56
CA GLU A 29 0.52 1.28 1.84
C GLU A 29 0.95 -0.20 1.93
N LEU A 30 0.67 -1.01 0.90
CA LEU A 30 1.07 -2.42 0.85
C LEU A 30 2.59 -2.61 0.98
N ILE A 31 3.37 -1.74 0.33
CA ILE A 31 4.84 -1.77 0.41
C ILE A 31 5.31 -1.46 1.83
N GLN A 32 4.76 -0.43 2.47
CA GLN A 32 5.13 -0.06 3.83
C GLN A 32 4.79 -1.16 4.83
N ASP A 33 3.62 -1.79 4.72
CA ASP A 33 3.21 -2.88 5.61
C ASP A 33 4.08 -4.12 5.43
N ALA A 34 4.42 -4.47 4.19
CA ALA A 34 5.36 -5.55 3.92
C ALA A 34 6.75 -5.25 4.52
N LEU A 35 7.24 -4.01 4.45
CA LEU A 35 8.51 -3.60 5.06
C LEU A 35 8.48 -3.64 6.59
N LYS A 36 7.39 -3.20 7.23
CA LYS A 36 7.18 -3.32 8.69
C LYS A 36 7.26 -4.78 9.12
N TRP A 37 6.51 -5.66 8.46
CA TRP A 37 6.51 -7.10 8.76
C TRP A 37 7.88 -7.75 8.50
N ALA A 38 8.59 -7.32 7.46
CA ALA A 38 9.89 -7.83 7.09
C ALA A 38 11.06 -7.21 7.87
N LYS A 39 10.81 -6.28 8.80
CA LYS A 39 11.84 -5.49 9.51
C LYS A 39 12.84 -4.81 8.56
N GLY A 40 12.32 -4.19 7.50
CA GLY A 40 13.12 -3.51 6.49
C GLY A 40 13.87 -4.43 5.50
N ASN A 41 13.67 -5.75 5.54
CA ASN A 41 14.28 -6.67 4.58
C ASN A 41 13.49 -6.70 3.25
N LEU A 42 14.07 -6.13 2.19
CA LEU A 42 13.46 -6.03 0.87
C LEU A 42 13.13 -7.40 0.25
N ALA A 43 14.05 -8.36 0.28
CA ALA A 43 13.83 -9.71 -0.25
C ALA A 43 12.67 -10.44 0.45
N ARG A 44 12.52 -10.25 1.76
CA ARG A 44 11.45 -10.88 2.55
C ARG A 44 10.09 -10.21 2.31
N ALA A 45 10.07 -8.87 2.23
CA ALA A 45 8.87 -8.10 1.89
C ALA A 45 8.39 -8.34 0.45
N ALA A 46 9.32 -8.48 -0.50
CA ALA A 46 9.00 -8.79 -1.89
C ALA A 46 8.29 -10.15 -2.00
N ARG A 47 8.77 -11.16 -1.27
CA ARG A 47 8.15 -12.49 -1.22
C ARG A 47 6.73 -12.47 -0.67
N SER A 48 6.43 -11.66 0.37
CA SER A 48 5.06 -11.56 0.89
C SER A 48 4.09 -10.92 -0.11
N LEU A 49 4.59 -10.03 -0.97
CA LEU A 49 3.81 -9.38 -2.03
C LEU A 49 3.86 -10.15 -3.37
N GLN A 50 4.50 -11.32 -3.41
CA GLN A 50 4.68 -12.14 -4.62
C GLN A 50 5.34 -11.39 -5.79
N ILE A 51 6.29 -10.51 -5.50
CA ILE A 51 7.11 -9.80 -6.49
C ILE A 51 8.60 -10.11 -6.29
N SER A 52 9.42 -9.75 -7.28
CA SER A 52 10.87 -9.84 -7.14
C SER A 52 11.42 -8.71 -6.27
N GLU A 53 12.56 -8.95 -5.62
CA GLU A 53 13.28 -7.94 -4.84
C GLU A 53 13.66 -6.71 -5.68
N ARG A 54 14.00 -6.92 -6.96
CA ARG A 54 14.26 -5.84 -7.92
C ARG A 54 13.04 -4.92 -8.06
N ILE A 55 11.84 -5.49 -8.25
CA ILE A 55 10.59 -4.71 -8.37
C ILE A 55 10.31 -3.98 -7.07
N MET A 56 10.48 -4.65 -5.92
CA MET A 56 10.31 -4.02 -4.61
C MET A 56 11.21 -2.79 -4.46
N GLY A 57 12.50 -2.91 -4.78
CA GLY A 57 13.45 -1.79 -4.73
C GLY A 57 13.05 -0.62 -5.64
N LEU A 58 12.57 -0.90 -6.85
CA LEU A 58 12.06 0.15 -7.76
C LEU A 58 10.84 0.86 -7.19
N ARG A 59 9.91 0.15 -6.54
CA ARG A 59 8.74 0.77 -5.92
C ARG A 59 9.10 1.58 -4.69
N VAL A 60 9.98 1.05 -3.83
CA VAL A 60 10.53 1.78 -2.67
C VAL A 60 11.16 3.10 -3.11
N HIS A 61 11.95 3.09 -4.18
CA HIS A 61 12.53 4.30 -4.77
C HIS A 61 11.46 5.24 -5.35
N LYS A 62 10.50 4.71 -6.14
CA LYS A 62 9.38 5.47 -6.72
C LYS A 62 8.58 6.25 -5.68
N TYR A 63 8.39 5.68 -4.48
CA TYR A 63 7.61 6.28 -3.40
C TYR A 63 8.45 7.00 -2.34
N GLY A 64 9.78 7.07 -2.51
CA GLY A 64 10.67 7.70 -1.52
C GLY A 64 10.62 7.05 -0.14
N ILE A 65 10.40 5.74 -0.08
CA ILE A 65 10.30 5.00 1.19
C ILE A 65 11.72 4.64 1.64
N ASP A 66 12.08 4.97 2.88
CA ASP A 66 13.34 4.51 3.47
C ASP A 66 13.12 3.19 4.23
N SER A 67 13.53 2.08 3.61
CA SER A 67 13.46 0.74 4.20
C SER A 67 14.24 0.59 5.52
N THR A 68 15.23 1.46 5.77
CA THR A 68 16.09 1.41 6.97
C THR A 68 15.32 1.80 8.23
N THR A 69 14.31 2.66 8.10
CA THR A 69 13.47 3.12 9.23
C THR A 69 12.65 1.98 9.86
N TYR A 70 12.49 0.86 9.16
CA TYR A 70 11.76 -0.32 9.65
C TYR A 70 12.67 -1.37 10.31
N LYS A 71 13.98 -1.12 10.38
CA LYS A 71 14.92 -2.00 11.10
C LYS A 71 14.87 -1.63 12.58
N SER A 72 14.44 -2.58 13.42
CA SER A 72 14.58 -2.52 14.89
C SER A 72 15.75 -3.37 15.34
#